data_AF-A0A2E0L6L4-F1
#
_entry.id   AF-A0A2E0L6L4-F1
#
_cell.length_a   1.000
_cell.length_b   1.000
_cell.length_c   1.000
_cell.angle_alpha   90.00
_cell.angle_beta   90.00
_cell.angle_gamma   90.00
#
_symmetry.space_group_name_H-M   'P 1'
#
loop_
_entity.id
_entity.type
_entity.pdbx_description
1 polymer ?
#
loop_
_entity_poly.entity_id
_entity_poly.type
_entity_poly.pdbx_seq_one_letter_code
_entity_poly.pdbx_strand_id
1 'polypeptide(L)'
;MTLEYNAKAQVTMSHKDKTLTPELIINGYERAYRKVYGRDPRIRHIGGQWYYINGETVHRMTLMSEIVRLNDLAKQQSPYAKPTRSMVQRLIARLRGI
;
A
#
# COMPACT_ATOMS: atom_id res chain seq x y z
N MET A 1 -41.25 -29.31 23.98
CA MET A 1 -40.71 -27.95 23.75
C MET A 1 -39.27 -27.92 24.24
N THR A 2 -38.31 -28.28 23.38
CA THR A 2 -36.91 -27.85 23.50
C THR A 2 -36.23 -28.05 22.14
N LEU A 3 -35.64 -26.97 21.62
CA LEU A 3 -35.08 -26.84 20.28
C LEU A 3 -33.80 -27.68 20.11
N GLU A 4 -33.76 -28.52 19.08
CA GLU A 4 -32.50 -29.10 18.58
C GLU A 4 -31.67 -28.00 17.94
N TYR A 5 -30.59 -27.62 18.61
CA TYR A 5 -29.65 -26.60 18.15
C TYR A 5 -28.76 -27.22 17.07
N ASN A 6 -29.09 -26.91 15.82
CA ASN A 6 -28.38 -27.30 14.61
C ASN A 6 -26.90 -26.89 14.71
N ALA A 7 -26.02 -27.89 14.84
CA ALA A 7 -24.58 -27.72 14.91
C ALA A 7 -24.09 -27.15 13.58
N LYS A 8 -23.86 -25.82 13.59
CA LYS A 8 -23.25 -25.06 12.51
C LYS A 8 -22.11 -25.86 11.88
N ALA A 9 -22.26 -26.13 10.60
CA ALA A 9 -21.20 -26.55 9.71
C ALA A 9 -19.96 -25.68 10.02
N GLN A 10 -18.97 -26.29 10.66
CA GLN A 10 -17.65 -25.71 10.78
C GLN A 10 -17.09 -25.73 9.36
N VAL A 11 -17.34 -24.64 8.64
CA VAL A 11 -16.61 -24.30 7.43
C VAL A 11 -15.18 -24.10 7.90
N THR A 12 -14.39 -25.16 7.77
CA THR A 12 -12.94 -25.13 7.91
C THR A 12 -12.43 -24.21 6.80
N MET A 13 -12.49 -22.90 7.04
CA MET A 13 -11.80 -21.92 6.22
C MET A 13 -10.32 -22.23 6.42
N SER A 14 -9.79 -23.03 5.50
CA SER A 14 -8.37 -23.22 5.28
C SER A 14 -7.78 -21.86 4.91
N HIS A 15 -7.48 -21.08 5.94
CA HIS A 15 -6.83 -19.79 5.87
C HIS A 15 -5.37 -20.04 5.50
N LYS A 16 -5.12 -20.35 4.21
CA LYS A 16 -3.92 -19.85 3.53
C LYS A 16 -4.01 -18.32 3.42
N ASP A 17 -4.23 -17.67 4.56
CA ASP A 17 -4.11 -16.22 4.68
C ASP A 17 -2.63 -15.95 4.50
N LYS A 18 -2.29 -15.31 3.39
CA LYS A 18 -1.00 -14.66 3.23
C LYS A 18 -0.95 -13.61 4.34
N THR A 19 -0.48 -14.00 5.52
CA THR A 19 -0.48 -13.15 6.71
C THR A 19 0.24 -11.88 6.33
N LEU A 20 -0.48 -10.75 6.27
CA LEU A 20 0.09 -9.44 5.97
C LEU A 20 1.13 -9.15 7.06
N THR A 21 2.40 -9.42 6.75
CA THR A 21 3.49 -9.22 7.70
C THR A 21 3.65 -7.73 7.99
N PRO A 22 4.10 -7.35 9.19
CA PRO A 22 4.37 -5.95 9.51
C PRO A 22 5.33 -5.30 8.50
N GLU A 23 6.31 -6.06 8.02
CA GLU A 23 7.26 -5.66 6.97
C GLU A 23 6.56 -5.32 5.66
N LEU A 24 5.58 -6.12 5.24
CA LEU A 24 4.84 -5.86 4.00
C LEU A 24 4.02 -4.57 4.10
N ILE A 25 3.46 -4.29 5.27
CA ILE A 25 2.69 -3.07 5.55
C ILE A 25 3.62 -1.85 5.56
N ILE A 26 4.76 -1.94 6.25
CA ILE A 26 5.80 -0.90 6.26
C ILE A 26 6.25 -0.58 4.83
N ASN A 27 6.65 -1.60 4.08
CA ASN A 27 7.09 -1.46 2.69
C ASN A 27 5.97 -0.88 1.79
N GLY A 28 4.71 -1.22 2.06
CA GLY A 28 3.56 -0.66 1.35
C GLY A 28 3.39 0.83 1.62
N TYR A 29 3.48 1.23 2.89
CA TYR A 29 3.39 2.62 3.32
C TYR A 29 4.54 3.47 2.79
N GLU A 30 5.79 3.04 2.95
CA GLU A 30 6.96 3.76 2.46
C GLU A 30 6.88 4.02 0.96
N ARG A 31 6.51 3.01 0.17
CA ARG A 31 6.34 3.14 -1.28
C ARG A 31 5.23 4.13 -1.64
N ALA A 32 4.07 4.06 -0.98
CA ALA A 32 2.96 4.97 -1.26
C ALA A 32 3.31 6.41 -0.86
N TYR A 33 3.94 6.60 0.31
CA TYR A 33 4.34 7.90 0.82
C TYR A 33 5.41 8.55 -0.08
N ARG A 34 6.43 7.78 -0.49
CA ARG A 34 7.48 8.27 -1.40
C ARG A 34 6.94 8.70 -2.76
N LYS A 35 5.92 8.02 -3.30
CA LYS A 35 5.27 8.41 -4.56
C LYS A 35 4.60 9.78 -4.48
N VAL A 36 3.97 10.11 -3.35
CA VAL A 36 3.22 11.35 -3.18
C VAL A 36 4.12 12.52 -2.76
N TYR A 37 5.07 12.27 -1.87
CA TYR A 37 5.86 13.32 -1.20
C TYR A 37 7.34 13.34 -1.57
N GLY A 38 7.84 12.37 -2.34
CA GLY A 38 9.24 12.32 -2.78
C GLY A 38 10.28 12.11 -1.68
N ARG A 39 9.86 11.73 -0.46
CA ARG A 39 10.72 11.53 0.71
C ARG A 39 10.33 10.27 1.48
N ASP A 40 11.23 9.79 2.33
CA ASP A 40 10.99 8.60 3.16
C ASP A 40 10.31 8.96 4.49
N PRO A 41 9.22 8.26 4.86
CA PRO A 41 8.61 8.42 6.17
C PRO A 41 9.44 7.71 7.25
N ARG A 42 9.35 8.15 8.51
CA ARG A 42 9.89 7.39 9.64
C ARG A 42 8.79 6.47 10.16
N ILE A 43 8.92 5.17 9.91
CA ILE A 43 7.94 4.16 10.34
C ILE A 43 8.63 2.99 11.06
N ARG A 44 7.98 2.46 12.10
CA ARG A 44 8.40 1.23 12.79
C ARG A 44 7.19 0.47 13.31
N HIS A 45 7.22 -0.85 13.22
CA HIS A 45 6.25 -1.71 13.92
C HIS A 45 6.64 -1.79 15.40
N ILE A 46 5.70 -1.49 16.30
CA ILE A 46 5.96 -1.46 17.75
C ILE A 46 5.34 -2.66 18.49
N GLY A 47 4.56 -3.49 17.79
CA GLY A 47 3.98 -4.70 18.35
C GLY A 47 2.48 -4.84 18.08
N GLY A 48 2.00 -6.09 17.99
CA GLY A 48 0.61 -6.39 17.68
C GLY A 48 0.16 -5.72 16.39
N GLN A 49 -0.89 -4.90 16.47
CA GLN A 49 -1.44 -4.15 15.33
C GLN A 49 -1.04 -2.66 15.35
N TRP A 50 0.01 -2.26 16.07
CA TRP A 50 0.39 -0.87 16.25
C TRP A 50 1.71 -0.50 15.56
N TYR A 51 1.75 0.72 15.02
CA TYR A 51 2.88 1.27 14.28
C TYR A 51 3.20 2.67 14.80
N TYR A 52 4.47 3.03 14.80
CA TYR A 52 4.93 4.39 15.13
C TYR A 52 5.36 5.08 13.84
N ILE A 53 4.74 6.22 13.51
CA ILE A 53 4.90 6.93 12.24
C ILE A 53 5.10 8.42 12.53
N ASN A 54 6.24 8.98 12.12
CA ASN A 54 6.55 10.42 12.22
C ASN A 54 6.28 11.07 13.60
N GLY A 55 6.34 10.31 14.70
CA GLY A 55 6.05 10.83 16.04
C GLY A 55 4.77 10.28 16.67
N GLU A 56 3.90 9.64 15.88
CA GLU A 56 2.55 9.25 16.27
C GLU A 56 2.36 7.74 16.29
N THR A 57 1.52 7.25 17.21
CA THR A 57 1.14 5.82 17.27
C THR A 57 -0.17 5.61 16.52
N VAL A 58 -0.14 4.70 15.53
CA VAL A 58 -1.22 4.46 14.58
C VAL A 58 -1.57 2.98 14.56
N HIS A 59 -2.87 2.68 14.59
CA HIS A 59 -3.37 1.30 14.45
C HIS A 59 -3.27 0.81 13.00
N ARG A 60 -3.09 -0.50 12.80
CA ARG A 60 -2.94 -1.12 11.48
C ARG A 60 -4.05 -0.74 10.52
N MET A 61 -5.31 -0.72 10.97
CA MET A 61 -6.44 -0.38 10.11
C MET A 61 -6.32 1.05 9.58
N THR A 62 -5.99 2.01 10.45
CA THR A 62 -5.77 3.41 10.07
C THR A 62 -4.60 3.53 9.09
N LEU A 63 -3.50 2.80 9.33
CA LEU A 63 -2.36 2.77 8.42
C LEU A 63 -2.74 2.20 7.05
N MET A 64 -3.52 1.13 7.01
CA MET A 64 -3.98 0.52 5.76
C MET A 64 -4.90 1.47 4.97
N SER A 65 -5.84 2.15 5.64
CA SER A 65 -6.66 3.20 5.03
C SER A 65 -5.81 4.33 4.47
N GLU A 66 -4.77 4.73 5.20
CA GLU A 66 -3.84 5.77 4.75
C GLU A 66 -3.03 5.34 3.52
N ILE A 67 -2.58 4.08 3.45
CA ILE A 67 -1.94 3.51 2.26
C ILE A 67 -2.87 3.62 1.04
N VAL A 68 -4.15 3.30 1.19
CA VAL A 68 -5.14 3.43 0.10
C VAL A 68 -5.27 4.89 -0.33
N ARG A 69 -5.45 5.80 0.64
CA ARG A 69 -5.55 7.24 0.39
C ARG A 69 -4.33 7.80 -0.35
N LEU A 70 -3.12 7.42 0.06
CA LEU A 70 -1.87 7.83 -0.59
C LEU A 70 -1.75 7.29 -2.02
N ASN A 71 -2.17 6.04 -2.26
CA ASN A 71 -2.18 5.49 -3.61
C ASN A 71 -3.19 6.22 -4.52
N ASP A 72 -4.35 6.61 -4.00
CA ASP A 72 -5.33 7.36 -4.78
C ASP A 72 -4.85 8.79 -5.07
N LEU A 73 -4.20 9.45 -4.10
CA LEU A 73 -3.51 10.72 -4.34
C LEU A 73 -2.42 10.60 -5.39
N ALA A 74 -1.60 9.55 -5.35
CA ALA A 74 -0.56 9.33 -6.35
C ALA A 74 -1.15 9.14 -7.76
N LYS A 75 -2.31 8.47 -7.90
CA LYS A 75 -3.02 8.35 -9.18
C LYS A 75 -3.53 9.72 -9.65
N GLN A 76 -4.11 10.51 -8.76
CA GLN A 76 -4.63 11.85 -9.08
C GLN A 76 -3.51 12.83 -9.46
N GLN A 77 -2.36 12.75 -8.80
CA GLN A 77 -1.15 13.51 -9.14
C GLN A 77 -0.47 13.01 -10.42
N SER A 78 -0.92 11.88 -10.97
CA SER A 78 -0.45 11.33 -12.25
C SER A 78 -1.48 11.53 -13.38
N PRO A 79 -1.86 12.76 -13.78
CA PRO A 79 -2.67 12.95 -14.98
C PRO A 79 -1.86 12.71 -16.27
N TYR A 80 -0.52 12.68 -16.21
CA TYR A 80 0.37 12.63 -17.39
C TYR A 80 1.74 11.96 -17.14
N ALA A 81 1.82 10.81 -16.46
CA ALA A 81 3.06 10.02 -16.45
C ALA A 81 3.32 9.32 -17.81
N LYS A 82 3.24 10.05 -18.93
CA LYS A 82 4.05 9.71 -20.10
C LYS A 82 5.49 10.01 -19.69
N PRO A 83 6.45 9.11 -19.94
CA PRO A 83 7.86 9.47 -19.82
C PRO A 83 8.07 10.66 -20.75
N THR A 84 8.29 11.85 -20.19
CA THR A 84 8.83 12.97 -20.94
C THR A 84 10.20 12.51 -21.39
N ARG A 85 10.28 11.94 -22.59
CA ARG A 85 11.53 11.62 -23.25
C ARG A 85 12.42 12.83 -23.06
N SER A 86 13.58 12.64 -22.42
CA SER A 86 14.56 13.72 -22.26
C SER A 86 14.85 14.34 -23.63
N MET A 87 15.29 15.60 -23.71
CA MET A 87 15.67 16.19 -25.01
C MET A 87 16.60 15.27 -25.80
N VAL A 88 17.51 14.57 -25.11
CA VAL A 88 18.39 13.56 -25.70
C VAL A 88 17.61 12.38 -26.27
N GLN A 89 16.62 11.83 -25.57
CA GLN A 89 15.77 10.76 -26.10
C GLN A 89 14.88 11.20 -27.26
N ARG A 90 14.46 12.48 -27.30
CA ARG A 90 13.76 13.05 -28.46
C ARG A 90 14.69 13.21 -29.65
N LEU A 91 15.93 13.64 -29.42
CA LEU A 91 16.95 13.73 -30.44
C LEU A 91 17.28 12.35 -31.01
N ILE A 92 17.47 11.34 -30.15
CA ILE A 92 17.72 9.95 -30.57
C ILE A 92 16.56 9.41 -31.38
N ALA A 93 15.31 9.65 -30.98
CA ALA A 93 14.14 9.21 -31.75
C ALA A 93 14.10 9.87 -33.14
N ARG A 94 14.36 11.19 -33.20
CA ARG A 94 14.41 11.94 -34.46
C ARG A 94 15.54 11.48 -35.39
N LEU A 95 16.68 11.10 -34.84
CA LEU A 95 17.80 10.52 -35.60
C LEU A 95 17.52 9.08 -36.07
N ARG A 96 16.66 8.34 -35.38
CA ARG A 96 16.25 6.97 -35.74
C ARG A 96 15.04 6.92 -36.68
N GLY A 97 14.43 8.05 -37.02
CA GLY A 97 13.28 8.11 -37.93
C GLY A 97 11.96 7.59 -37.34
N ILE A 98 11.82 7.57 -36.01
CA ILE A 98 10.61 7.15 -35.27
C ILE A 98 9.98 8.36 -34.59
#